data_AF-A0A0S8G4N6-F1
#
_entry.id   AF-A0A0S8G4N6-F1
#
_cell.length_a   1.000
_cell.length_b   1.000
_cell.length_c   1.000
_cell.angle_alpha   90.00
_cell.angle_beta   90.00
_cell.angle_gamma   90.00
#
_symmetry.space_group_name_H-M   'P 1'
#
loop_
_entity.id
_entity.type
_entity.pdbx_description
1 polymer ?
#
loop_
_entity_poly.entity_id
_entity_poly.type
_entity_poly.pdbx_seq_one_letter_code
_entity_poly.pdbx_strand_id
1 'polypeptide(L)'
;MSYSYETWNEGQRKQLRGRLDERLGELRLAQQAEVAAKLLTEDSHWNAFLQILQTEINYCRDRLRQIEERVCSAAVVSSDEVQSLRMDAIRLRTIAETLERVLELPTSLREKGEKARDILRTYTSD
;
A
#
# COMPACT_ATOMS: atom_id res chain seq x y z
N MET A 1 -17.86 7.67 -45.33
CA MET A 1 -16.55 7.02 -45.14
C MET A 1 -16.80 5.59 -44.73
N SER A 2 -16.56 4.62 -45.61
CA SER A 2 -16.70 3.19 -45.30
C SER A 2 -15.39 2.70 -44.69
N TYR A 3 -15.38 2.33 -43.42
CA TYR A 3 -14.22 1.67 -42.80
C TYR A 3 -14.17 0.24 -43.34
N SER A 4 -13.07 -0.14 -43.99
CA SER A 4 -12.87 -1.54 -44.38
C SER A 4 -12.63 -2.38 -43.12
N TYR A 5 -13.05 -3.64 -43.15
CA TYR A 5 -12.83 -4.60 -42.07
C TYR A 5 -11.34 -4.68 -41.65
N GLU A 6 -10.43 -4.47 -42.62
CA GLU A 6 -8.98 -4.40 -42.39
C GLU A 6 -8.56 -3.18 -41.57
N THR A 7 -9.07 -1.97 -41.91
CA THR A 7 -8.78 -0.76 -41.13
C THR A 7 -9.33 -0.83 -39.70
N TRP A 8 -10.47 -1.50 -39.51
CA TRP A 8 -11.03 -1.74 -38.18
C TRP A 8 -10.16 -2.73 -37.37
N ASN A 9 -9.75 -3.85 -37.97
CA ASN A 9 -8.88 -4.83 -37.34
C ASN A 9 -7.50 -4.25 -36.98
N GLU A 10 -6.93 -3.40 -37.84
CA GLU A 10 -5.65 -2.74 -37.58
C GLU A 10 -5.75 -1.76 -36.41
N GLY A 11 -6.86 -1.01 -36.31
CA GLY A 11 -7.17 -0.16 -35.16
C GLY A 11 -7.28 -0.95 -33.86
N GLN A 12 -7.98 -2.09 -33.88
CA GLN A 12 -8.09 -2.99 -32.71
C GLN A 12 -6.72 -3.55 -32.29
N ARG A 13 -5.90 -3.99 -33.25
CA ARG A 13 -4.54 -4.50 -32.97
C ARG A 13 -3.63 -3.43 -32.37
N LYS A 14 -3.69 -2.19 -32.86
CA LYS A 14 -2.93 -1.06 -32.27
C LYS A 14 -3.37 -0.76 -30.84
N GLN A 15 -4.67 -0.73 -30.56
CA GLN A 15 -5.18 -0.51 -29.20
C GLN A 15 -4.77 -1.64 -28.25
N LEU A 16 -4.87 -2.90 -28.69
CA LEU A 16 -4.45 -4.05 -27.89
C LEU A 16 -2.94 -4.02 -27.61
N ARG A 17 -2.11 -3.67 -28.60
CA ARG A 17 -0.66 -3.53 -28.43
C ARG A 17 -0.32 -2.39 -27.45
N GLY A 18 -0.99 -1.24 -27.55
CA GLY A 18 -0.80 -0.14 -26.61
C GLY A 18 -1.12 -0.51 -25.16
N ARG A 19 -2.22 -1.22 -24.92
CA ARG A 19 -2.57 -1.74 -23.59
C ARG A 19 -1.57 -2.78 -23.08
N LEU A 20 -1.07 -3.63 -23.97
CA LEU A 20 -0.05 -4.61 -23.64
C LEU A 20 1.25 -3.90 -23.23
N ASP A 21 1.68 -2.90 -23.98
CA ASP A 21 2.91 -2.14 -23.71
C ASP A 21 2.82 -1.38 -22.38
N GLU A 22 1.67 -0.76 -22.09
CA GLU A 22 1.39 -0.13 -20.80
C GLU A 22 1.47 -1.15 -19.66
N ARG A 23 0.81 -2.30 -19.81
CA ARG A 23 0.82 -3.37 -18.80
C ARG A 23 2.23 -3.93 -18.56
N LEU A 24 3.03 -4.11 -19.61
CA LEU A 24 4.42 -4.52 -19.49
C LEU A 24 5.27 -3.45 -18.80
N GLY A 25 4.97 -2.17 -19.03
CA GLY A 25 5.56 -1.04 -18.30
C GLY A 25 5.30 -1.12 -16.80
N GLU A 26 4.04 -1.32 -16.39
CA GLU A 26 3.66 -1.48 -14.97
C GLU A 26 4.38 -2.67 -14.32
N LEU A 27 4.46 -3.81 -15.01
CA LEU A 27 5.14 -5.00 -14.52
C LEU A 27 6.65 -4.76 -14.32
N ARG A 28 7.30 -4.02 -15.22
CA ARG A 28 8.72 -3.65 -15.07
C ARG A 28 8.94 -2.75 -13.85
N LEU A 29 8.05 -1.79 -13.61
CA LEU A 29 8.10 -0.95 -12.40
C LEU A 29 7.95 -1.78 -11.13
N ALA A 30 7.00 -2.72 -11.10
CA ALA A 30 6.82 -3.64 -9.98
C ALA A 30 8.07 -4.51 -9.73
N GLN A 31 8.71 -5.01 -10.80
CA GLN A 31 9.97 -5.77 -10.70
C GLN A 31 11.13 -4.91 -10.15
N GLN A 32 11.26 -3.66 -10.59
CA GLN A 32 12.29 -2.74 -10.09
C GLN A 32 12.07 -2.43 -8.60
N ALA A 33 10.82 -2.24 -8.19
CA ALA A 33 10.48 -1.96 -6.79
C ALA A 33 10.83 -3.14 -5.85
N GLU A 34 10.78 -4.38 -6.32
CA GLU A 34 11.24 -5.54 -5.54
C GLU A 34 12.74 -5.48 -5.23
N VAL A 35 13.58 -5.03 -6.17
CA VAL A 35 15.02 -4.89 -5.94
C VAL A 35 15.28 -3.89 -4.81
N ALA A 36 14.61 -2.73 -4.86
CA ALA A 36 14.69 -1.74 -3.79
C ALA A 36 14.18 -2.28 -2.44
N ALA A 37 13.08 -3.04 -2.45
CA ALA A 37 12.54 -3.66 -1.24
C ALA A 37 13.52 -4.68 -0.62
N LYS A 38 14.22 -5.48 -1.44
CA LYS A 38 15.25 -6.42 -0.95
C LYS A 38 16.40 -5.70 -0.26
N LEU A 39 16.91 -4.64 -0.90
CA LEU A 39 17.98 -3.81 -0.32
C LEU A 39 17.56 -3.18 1.01
N LEU A 40 16.31 -2.71 1.12
CA LEU A 40 15.75 -2.21 2.39
C LEU A 40 15.71 -3.29 3.47
N THR A 41 15.22 -4.49 3.15
CA THR A 41 15.10 -5.57 4.15
C THR A 41 16.43 -6.13 4.65
N GLU A 42 17.52 -5.92 3.91
CA GLU A 42 18.87 -6.33 4.30
C GLU A 42 19.61 -5.24 5.10
N ASP A 43 19.08 -4.02 5.19
CA ASP A 43 19.66 -2.91 5.94
C ASP A 43 19.33 -2.99 7.44
N SER A 44 20.35 -2.96 8.29
CA SER A 44 20.19 -2.94 9.76
C SER A 44 19.42 -1.72 10.28
N HIS A 45 19.56 -0.55 9.63
CA HIS A 45 18.80 0.65 9.99
C HIS A 45 17.33 0.51 9.65
N TRP A 46 17.00 -0.27 8.62
CA TRP A 46 15.61 -0.58 8.29
C TRP A 46 14.94 -1.37 9.43
N ASN A 47 15.61 -2.40 9.95
CA ASN A 47 15.10 -3.16 11.10
C ASN A 47 14.88 -2.28 12.34
N ALA A 48 15.79 -1.34 12.63
CA ALA A 48 15.61 -0.37 13.71
C ALA A 48 14.42 0.56 13.44
N PHE A 49 14.26 1.02 12.19
CA PHE A 49 13.11 1.82 11.77
C PHE A 49 11.78 1.05 11.94
N LEU A 50 11.71 -0.24 11.58
CA LEU A 50 10.52 -1.07 11.79
C LEU A 50 10.16 -1.19 13.27
N GLN A 51 11.15 -1.30 14.16
CA GLN A 51 10.93 -1.31 15.61
C GLN A 51 10.35 0.01 16.11
N ILE A 52 10.83 1.14 15.59
CA ILE A 52 10.28 2.47 15.90
C ILE A 52 8.81 2.54 15.45
N LEU A 53 8.51 2.10 14.22
CA LEU A 53 7.13 2.07 13.72
C LEU A 53 6.22 1.19 14.58
N GLN A 54 6.69 0.01 14.96
CA GLN A 54 5.93 -0.90 15.82
C GLN A 54 5.66 -0.29 17.21
N THR A 55 6.63 0.43 17.76
CA THR A 55 6.49 1.14 19.04
C THR A 55 5.42 2.23 18.93
N GLU A 56 5.44 3.01 17.85
CA GLU A 56 4.45 4.08 17.63
C GLU A 56 3.03 3.54 17.40
N ILE A 57 2.89 2.41 16.70
CA ILE A 57 1.60 1.72 16.55
C ILE A 57 1.07 1.27 17.91
N ASN A 58 1.92 0.67 18.75
CA ASN A 58 1.53 0.23 20.08
C ASN A 58 1.09 1.42 20.93
N TYR A 59 1.85 2.53 20.89
CA TYR A 59 1.46 3.77 21.55
C TYR A 59 0.08 4.27 21.09
N CYS A 60 -0.19 4.30 19.78
CA CYS A 60 -1.49 4.71 19.25
C CYS A 60 -2.63 3.80 19.73
N ARG A 61 -2.42 2.48 19.75
CA ARG A 61 -3.41 1.48 20.20
C ARG A 61 -3.68 1.59 21.70
N ASP A 62 -2.65 1.79 22.51
CA ASP A 62 -2.80 1.97 23.96
C ASP A 62 -3.56 3.27 24.28
N ARG A 63 -3.26 4.35 23.55
CA ARG A 63 -4.01 5.61 23.66
C ARG A 63 -5.47 5.47 23.23
N LEU A 64 -5.75 4.71 22.17
CA LEU A 64 -7.12 4.41 21.76
C LEU A 64 -7.89 3.66 22.85
N ARG A 65 -7.28 2.65 23.47
CA ARG A 65 -7.88 1.92 24.60
C ARG A 65 -8.19 2.86 25.77
N GLN A 66 -7.27 3.76 26.13
CA GLN A 66 -7.51 4.76 27.19
C GLN A 66 -8.68 5.69 26.85
N ILE A 67 -8.82 6.09 25.59
CA ILE A 67 -9.96 6.91 25.15
C ILE A 67 -11.27 6.13 25.28
N GLU A 68 -11.30 4.87 24.85
CA GLU A 68 -12.47 3.99 24.96
C GLU A 68 -12.89 3.81 26.42
N GLU A 69 -11.94 3.52 27.31
CA GLU A 69 -12.18 3.39 28.76
C GLU A 69 -12.75 4.68 29.36
N ARG A 70 -12.23 5.84 28.93
CA ARG A 70 -12.68 7.16 29.43
C ARG A 70 -14.08 7.51 28.93
N VAL A 71 -14.44 7.16 27.69
CA VAL A 71 -15.80 7.35 27.16
C VAL A 71 -16.80 6.41 27.84
N CYS A 72 -16.39 5.19 28.19
CA CYS A 72 -17.23 4.21 28.88
C CYS A 72 -17.29 4.40 30.40
N SER A 73 -16.50 5.31 30.96
CA SER A 73 -16.50 5.62 32.40
C SER A 73 -17.82 6.26 32.84
N ALA A 74 -18.27 5.91 34.05
CA ALA A 74 -19.43 6.54 34.69
C ALA A 74 -19.18 8.01 35.10
N ALA A 75 -17.95 8.50 34.96
CA ALA A 75 -17.65 9.92 35.09
C ALA A 75 -18.41 10.69 33.99
N VAL A 76 -19.17 11.72 34.38
CA VAL A 76 -19.91 12.55 33.42
C VAL A 76 -18.91 13.28 32.53
N VAL A 77 -18.75 12.80 31.30
CA VAL A 77 -17.96 13.44 30.24
C VAL A 77 -18.82 14.54 29.62
N SER A 78 -18.29 15.77 29.55
CA SER A 78 -19.00 16.87 28.87
C SER A 78 -19.13 16.59 27.35
N SER A 79 -20.12 17.19 26.69
CA SER A 79 -20.30 17.02 25.23
C SER A 79 -19.04 17.43 24.44
N ASP A 80 -18.38 18.52 24.86
CA ASP A 80 -17.15 19.01 24.22
C ASP A 80 -15.99 18.04 24.40
N GLU A 81 -15.88 17.43 25.58
CA GLU A 81 -14.85 16.44 25.88
C GLU A 81 -15.09 15.14 25.09
N VAL A 82 -16.33 14.69 24.95
CA VAL A 82 -16.68 13.55 24.08
C VAL A 82 -16.29 13.85 22.64
N GLN A 83 -16.56 15.05 22.14
CA GLN A 83 -16.21 15.44 20.78
C GLN A 83 -14.68 15.49 20.58
N SER A 84 -13.94 16.04 21.55
CA SER A 84 -12.47 16.04 21.53
C SER A 84 -11.93 14.61 21.49
N LEU A 85 -12.41 13.73 22.37
CA LEU A 85 -11.98 12.34 22.45
C LEU A 85 -12.26 11.57 21.15
N ARG A 86 -13.38 11.85 20.47
CA ARG A 86 -13.69 11.25 19.17
C ARG A 86 -12.72 11.70 18.08
N MET A 87 -12.37 12.98 18.04
CA MET A 87 -11.41 13.50 17.06
C MET A 87 -10.02 12.90 17.28
N ASP A 88 -9.58 12.81 18.53
CA ASP A 88 -8.32 12.17 18.89
C ASP A 88 -8.32 10.68 18.52
N ALA A 89 -9.41 9.96 18.76
CA ALA A 89 -9.55 8.56 18.38
C ALA A 89 -9.46 8.36 16.86
N ILE A 90 -10.14 9.19 16.06
CA ILE A 90 -10.05 9.13 14.59
C ILE A 90 -8.60 9.33 14.15
N ARG A 91 -7.93 10.36 14.67
CA ARG A 91 -6.55 10.68 14.32
C ARG A 91 -5.60 9.53 14.67
N LEU A 92 -5.68 9.00 15.88
CA LEU A 92 -4.82 7.90 16.33
C LEU A 92 -5.05 6.63 15.52
N ARG A 93 -6.30 6.32 15.17
CA ARG A 93 -6.63 5.19 14.30
C ARG A 93 -6.03 5.34 12.91
N THR A 94 -6.19 6.51 12.29
CA THR A 94 -5.59 6.79 10.97
C THR A 94 -4.07 6.69 11.00
N ILE A 95 -3.42 7.18 12.06
CA ILE A 95 -1.96 7.06 12.21
C ILE A 95 -1.58 5.58 12.31
N ALA A 96 -2.18 4.81 13.21
CA ALA A 96 -1.89 3.39 13.38
C ALA A 96 -2.06 2.61 12.07
N GLU A 97 -3.19 2.76 11.38
CA GLU A 97 -3.46 2.11 10.10
C GLU A 97 -2.45 2.50 9.01
N THR A 98 -2.01 3.76 9.00
CA THR A 98 -1.00 4.23 8.04
C THR A 98 0.35 3.57 8.33
N LEU A 99 0.77 3.53 9.59
CA LEU A 99 2.03 2.92 9.99
C LEU A 99 2.03 1.40 9.75
N GLU A 100 0.91 0.72 9.99
CA GLU A 100 0.72 -0.71 9.67
C GLU A 100 0.92 -0.97 8.17
N ARG A 101 0.34 -0.12 7.30
CA ARG A 101 0.56 -0.23 5.85
C ARG A 101 2.01 0.01 5.45
N VAL A 102 2.71 0.93 6.12
CA VAL A 102 4.14 1.17 5.87
C VAL A 102 4.98 -0.05 6.27
N LEU A 103 4.67 -0.69 7.40
CA LEU A 103 5.32 -1.93 7.83
C LEU A 103 5.13 -3.08 6.82
N GLU A 104 3.95 -3.21 6.23
CA GLU A 104 3.64 -4.26 5.26
C GLU A 104 4.17 -3.99 3.85
N LEU A 105 4.51 -2.74 3.54
CA LEU A 105 4.87 -2.30 2.19
C LEU A 105 6.04 -3.08 1.58
N PRO A 106 7.18 -3.33 2.26
CA PRO A 106 8.31 -4.06 1.68
C PRO A 106 7.93 -5.48 1.28
N THR A 107 7.16 -6.18 2.12
CA THR A 107 6.68 -7.53 1.84
C THR A 107 5.75 -7.51 0.62
N SER A 108 4.83 -6.55 0.55
CA SER A 108 3.92 -6.39 -0.59
C SER A 108 4.67 -6.10 -1.89
N LEU A 109 5.69 -5.22 -1.85
CA LEU A 109 6.52 -4.89 -3.00
C LEU A 109 7.32 -6.12 -3.47
N ARG A 110 7.86 -6.91 -2.53
CA ARG A 110 8.59 -8.12 -2.85
C ARG A 110 7.70 -9.14 -3.57
N GLU A 111 6.54 -9.46 -3.01
CA GLU A 111 5.61 -10.42 -3.60
C GLU A 111 5.08 -9.97 -4.97
N LYS A 112 4.76 -8.68 -5.12
CA LYS A 112 4.28 -8.12 -6.39
C LYS A 112 5.35 -8.14 -7.46
N GLY A 113 6.60 -7.80 -7.12
CA GLY A 113 7.68 -7.80 -8.10
C GLY A 113 8.15 -9.21 -8.47
N GLU A 114 8.12 -10.19 -7.55
CA GLU A 114 8.35 -11.60 -7.88
C GLU A 114 7.34 -12.10 -8.91
N LYS A 115 6.04 -11.85 -8.67
CA LYS A 115 4.98 -12.16 -9.64
C LYS A 115 5.18 -11.44 -10.97
N ALA A 116 5.56 -10.16 -10.94
CA ALA A 116 5.78 -9.39 -12.15
C ALA A 116 6.96 -9.92 -12.97
N ARG A 117 8.03 -10.37 -12.31
CA ARG A 117 9.18 -11.01 -12.94
C ARG A 117 8.81 -12.31 -13.65
N ASP A 118 8.01 -13.15 -13.01
CA ASP A 118 7.59 -14.44 -13.59
C ASP A 118 6.70 -14.22 -14.82
N ILE A 119 5.81 -13.23 -14.77
CA ILE A 119 5.01 -12.82 -15.93
C ILE A 119 5.94 -12.30 -17.03
N LEU A 120 6.84 -11.35 -16.73
CA LEU A 120 7.75 -10.79 -17.73
C LEU A 120 8.61 -11.86 -18.40
N ARG A 121 9.15 -12.83 -17.65
CA ARG A 121 9.90 -13.98 -18.20
C ARG A 121 9.10 -14.76 -19.23
N THR A 122 7.80 -14.93 -19.01
CA THR A 122 6.90 -15.63 -19.94
C THR A 122 6.70 -14.86 -21.25
N TYR A 123 6.77 -13.53 -21.20
CA TYR A 123 6.60 -12.64 -22.36
C TYR A 123 7.92 -12.24 -23.05
N THR A 124 9.07 -12.47 -22.43
CA THR A 124 10.40 -12.13 -22.97
C THR A 124 11.28 -13.34 -23.30
N SER A 125 10.77 -14.57 -23.17
CA SER A 125 11.50 -15.81 -23.53
C SER A 125 11.20 -16.31 -24.95
N ASP A 126 10.56 -15.49 -25.79
CA ASP A 126 10.50 -15.61 -27.26
C ASP A 126 11.41 -14.55 -27.90
#